data_AF-A0A816KBH8-F1
#
_entry.id   AF-A0A816KBH8-F1
#
_cell.length_a   1.000
_cell.length_b   1.000
_cell.length_c   1.000
_cell.angle_alpha   90.00
_cell.angle_beta   90.00
_cell.angle_gamma   90.00
#
_symmetry.space_group_name_H-M   'P 1'
#
loop_
_entity.id
_entity.type
_entity.pdbx_description
1 polymer ?
#
loop_
_entity_poly.entity_id
_entity_poly.type
_entity_poly.pdbx_seq_one_letter_code
_entity_poly.pdbx_strand_id
1 'polypeptide(L)'
;MFINKRSGGQVGETIYRELLKTLNPRQVFLLENNATITNALEIYSSLPNIRICVFGGDGTVGWILGCLAENYPSRNNPPVSICPLGTGNDLSRVLAWGEQYDSKSLFNTMLRIPQAQVVALDRWAVQVEQLDIPTSSESMEQQPTNKLQVMRTLESLLKHPKFVLEDNRASYENHQQLPNTRFINYMSFGLDAAITLDFHDERTRDPSKFSSPLKNKLMYLNESCKYLSDFARANIWNLSSYIRLICDGRNLTDAIRDCHTLVILNIPGYASGTNPWGKSSSKSFISYDNNYSMDTQKSSSVTDDNSTNSVDVFSSLVDIHENVKSNSLSETSVHEAPNSVGSFECQDFGDRKIEVLSLNTAHMATIHVGFCGYRIAQCSQLRIELLSPMTAQMDGEPFYLPASVAVNISHADQVLVLKNQTE
;
A
#
# COMPACT_ATOMS: atom_id res chain seq x y z
N MET A 1 -26.30 1.37 2.78
CA MET A 1 -25.16 0.87 3.58
C MET A 1 -24.81 -0.52 3.10
N PHE A 2 -23.57 -0.77 2.68
CA PHE A 2 -23.05 -2.12 2.41
C PHE A 2 -22.15 -2.56 3.55
N ILE A 3 -22.30 -3.79 4.02
CA ILE A 3 -21.55 -4.32 5.17
C ILE A 3 -20.91 -5.64 4.78
N ASN A 4 -19.57 -5.69 4.83
CA ASN A 4 -18.84 -6.95 4.69
C ASN A 4 -18.68 -7.62 6.06
N LYS A 5 -19.40 -8.74 6.27
CA LYS A 5 -19.36 -9.50 7.54
C LYS A 5 -17.97 -10.03 7.89
N ARG A 6 -17.11 -10.27 6.89
CA ARG A 6 -15.78 -10.85 7.07
C ARG A 6 -14.72 -9.80 7.46
N SER A 7 -15.02 -8.51 7.30
CA SER A 7 -14.10 -7.42 7.67
C SER A 7 -14.07 -7.20 9.20
N GLY A 8 -12.98 -6.60 9.69
CA GLY A 8 -12.87 -6.09 11.07
C GLY A 8 -12.82 -7.12 12.18
N GLY A 9 -12.24 -8.30 11.94
CA GLY A 9 -12.24 -9.37 12.95
C GLY A 9 -13.65 -9.93 13.21
N GLN A 10 -14.50 -9.96 12.17
CA GLN A 10 -15.86 -10.50 12.18
C GLN A 10 -16.89 -9.67 12.96
N VAL A 11 -16.61 -8.39 13.25
CA VAL A 11 -17.58 -7.48 13.89
C VAL A 11 -18.73 -7.06 12.96
N GLY A 12 -18.62 -7.31 11.65
CA GLY A 12 -19.59 -6.86 10.65
C GLY A 12 -21.02 -7.38 10.89
N GLU A 13 -21.17 -8.59 11.42
CA GLU A 13 -22.49 -9.14 11.78
C GLU A 13 -23.14 -8.35 12.94
N THR A 14 -22.36 -7.98 13.97
CA THR A 14 -22.83 -7.15 15.07
C THR A 14 -23.25 -5.77 14.57
N ILE A 15 -22.43 -5.14 13.73
CA ILE A 15 -22.72 -3.83 13.13
C ILE A 15 -24.01 -3.89 12.30
N TYR A 16 -24.18 -4.93 11.49
CA TYR A 16 -25.40 -5.13 10.70
C TYR A 16 -26.65 -5.15 11.58
N ARG A 17 -26.61 -5.89 12.69
CA ARG A 17 -27.75 -5.95 13.63
C ARG A 17 -28.03 -4.61 14.30
N GLU A 18 -27.00 -3.85 14.66
CA GLU A 18 -27.19 -2.51 15.22
C GLU A 18 -27.81 -1.56 14.19
N LEU A 19 -27.33 -1.57 12.94
CA LEU A 19 -27.89 -0.74 11.87
C LEU A 19 -29.36 -1.05 11.57
N LEU A 20 -29.77 -2.32 11.63
CA LEU A 20 -31.18 -2.71 11.44
C LEU A 20 -32.11 -2.19 12.54
N LYS A 21 -31.60 -1.86 13.73
CA LYS A 21 -32.40 -1.24 14.80
C LYS A 21 -32.63 0.25 14.56
N THR A 22 -31.74 0.91 13.83
CA THR A 22 -31.73 2.37 13.68
C THR A 22 -32.19 2.84 12.29
N LEU A 23 -31.94 2.05 11.25
CA LEU A 23 -32.23 2.39 9.86
C LEU A 23 -33.37 1.53 9.29
N ASN A 24 -33.98 1.99 8.20
CA ASN A 24 -34.92 1.16 7.46
C ASN A 24 -34.18 -0.07 6.91
N PRO A 25 -34.67 -1.31 7.12
CA PRO A 25 -34.00 -2.53 6.65
C PRO A 25 -33.67 -2.54 5.16
N ARG A 26 -34.43 -1.82 4.32
CA ARG A 26 -34.12 -1.70 2.88
C ARG A 26 -32.84 -0.90 2.59
N GLN A 27 -32.32 -0.15 3.56
CA GLN A 27 -31.11 0.67 3.41
C GLN A 27 -29.82 -0.08 3.80
N VAL A 28 -29.94 -1.32 4.32
CA VAL A 28 -28.83 -2.07 4.92
C VAL A 28 -28.64 -3.37 4.14
N PHE A 29 -27.48 -3.52 3.49
CA PHE A 29 -27.16 -4.66 2.64
C PHE A 29 -25.94 -5.40 3.16
N LEU A 30 -26.05 -6.72 3.31
CA LEU A 30 -24.93 -7.59 3.57
C LEU A 30 -24.22 -7.91 2.27
N LEU A 31 -22.94 -7.57 2.19
CA LEU A 31 -22.15 -7.77 0.98
C LEU A 31 -21.71 -9.23 0.88
N GLU A 32 -22.30 -9.95 -0.07
CA GLU A 32 -22.02 -11.38 -0.29
C GLU A 32 -21.42 -11.62 -1.68
N ASN A 33 -21.93 -10.93 -2.70
CA ASN A 33 -21.51 -11.07 -4.09
C ASN A 33 -21.89 -9.83 -4.91
N ASN A 34 -21.52 -9.82 -6.20
CA ASN A 34 -21.84 -8.72 -7.12
C ASN A 34 -23.34 -8.48 -7.25
N ALA A 35 -24.18 -9.54 -7.19
CA ALA A 35 -25.62 -9.41 -7.32
C ALA A 35 -26.23 -8.59 -6.17
N THR A 36 -25.67 -8.66 -4.95
CA THR A 36 -26.07 -7.77 -3.86
C THR A 36 -25.91 -6.29 -4.25
N ILE A 37 -24.79 -5.95 -4.89
CA ILE A 37 -24.49 -4.57 -5.27
C ILE A 37 -25.44 -4.14 -6.39
N THR A 38 -25.54 -4.92 -7.46
CA THR A 38 -26.39 -4.57 -8.62
C THR A 38 -27.87 -4.47 -8.23
N ASN A 39 -28.39 -5.39 -7.42
CA ASN A 39 -29.77 -5.34 -6.95
C ASN A 39 -30.04 -4.10 -6.09
N ALA A 40 -29.10 -3.73 -5.22
CA ALA A 40 -29.23 -2.51 -4.42
C ALA A 40 -29.22 -1.26 -5.31
N LEU A 41 -28.37 -1.21 -6.34
CA LEU A 41 -28.34 -0.10 -7.31
C LEU A 41 -29.65 -0.02 -8.11
N GLU A 42 -30.22 -1.16 -8.51
CA GLU A 42 -31.48 -1.23 -9.23
C GLU A 42 -32.65 -0.69 -8.40
N ILE A 43 -32.79 -1.15 -7.15
CA ILE A 43 -33.84 -0.72 -6.20
C ILE A 43 -33.88 0.80 -6.07
N TYR A 44 -32.71 1.44 -6.06
CA TYR A 44 -32.58 2.87 -5.85
C TYR A 44 -32.34 3.68 -7.12
N SER A 45 -32.27 3.06 -8.30
CA SER A 45 -31.88 3.70 -9.57
C SER A 45 -32.64 4.99 -9.93
N SER A 46 -33.89 5.13 -9.47
CA SER A 46 -34.73 6.31 -9.71
C SER A 46 -34.54 7.46 -8.72
N LEU A 47 -33.84 7.24 -7.60
CA LEU A 47 -33.66 8.25 -6.57
C LEU A 47 -32.46 9.16 -6.89
N PRO A 48 -32.64 10.49 -6.82
CA PRO A 48 -31.51 11.41 -6.91
C PRO A 48 -30.72 11.41 -5.59
N ASN A 49 -29.46 11.83 -5.65
CA ASN A 49 -28.61 12.12 -4.48
C ASN A 49 -28.38 10.93 -3.53
N ILE A 50 -28.37 9.70 -4.05
CA ILE A 50 -27.98 8.52 -3.28
C ILE A 50 -26.53 8.66 -2.83
N ARG A 51 -26.26 8.35 -1.57
CA ARG A 51 -24.92 8.21 -1.02
C ARG A 51 -24.75 6.80 -0.47
N ILE A 52 -23.63 6.18 -0.81
CA ILE A 52 -23.31 4.82 -0.38
C ILE A 52 -22.31 4.93 0.77
N CYS A 53 -22.51 4.14 1.82
CA CYS A 53 -21.49 3.95 2.86
C CYS A 53 -21.13 2.46 2.95
N VAL A 54 -19.83 2.19 2.96
CA VAL A 54 -19.25 0.85 2.97
C VAL A 54 -18.59 0.58 4.31
N PHE A 55 -19.04 -0.45 5.01
CA PHE A 55 -18.40 -0.99 6.19
C PHE A 55 -17.46 -2.11 5.77
N GLY A 56 -16.17 -1.80 5.70
CA GLY A 56 -15.14 -2.69 5.16
C GLY A 56 -13.74 -2.10 5.23
N GLY A 57 -12.72 -2.90 4.89
CA GLY A 57 -11.38 -2.40 4.58
C GLY A 57 -11.22 -2.00 3.11
N ASP A 58 -10.02 -1.59 2.70
CA ASP A 58 -9.71 -1.09 1.35
C ASP A 58 -10.18 -2.03 0.23
N GLY A 59 -9.91 -3.34 0.34
CA GLY A 59 -10.38 -4.32 -0.66
C GLY A 59 -11.91 -4.40 -0.80
N THR A 60 -12.66 -4.20 0.27
CA THR A 60 -14.14 -4.14 0.21
C THR A 60 -14.60 -2.89 -0.52
N VAL A 61 -13.94 -1.76 -0.25
CA VAL A 61 -14.26 -0.48 -0.90
C VAL A 61 -13.91 -0.56 -2.39
N GLY A 62 -12.73 -1.08 -2.73
CA GLY A 62 -12.30 -1.28 -4.11
C GLY A 62 -13.24 -2.18 -4.91
N TRP A 63 -13.77 -3.24 -4.29
CA TRP A 63 -14.77 -4.11 -4.92
C TRP A 63 -16.04 -3.34 -5.30
N ILE A 64 -16.60 -2.57 -4.36
CA ILE A 64 -17.82 -1.79 -4.62
C ILE A 64 -17.56 -0.70 -5.67
N LEU A 65 -16.43 0.01 -5.59
CA LEU A 65 -16.06 1.02 -6.57
C LEU A 65 -15.87 0.43 -7.96
N GLY A 66 -15.30 -0.77 -8.08
CA GLY A 66 -15.21 -1.48 -9.35
C GLY A 66 -16.56 -1.78 -9.96
N CYS A 67 -17.48 -2.33 -9.17
CA CYS A 67 -18.86 -2.59 -9.61
C CYS A 67 -19.60 -1.30 -10.00
N LEU A 68 -19.40 -0.20 -9.25
CA LEU A 68 -19.97 1.10 -9.59
C LEU A 68 -19.44 1.64 -10.91
N ALA A 69 -18.13 1.55 -11.17
CA ALA A 69 -17.55 2.04 -12.42
C ALA A 69 -18.12 1.30 -13.64
N GLU A 70 -18.33 -0.02 -13.54
CA GLU A 70 -18.93 -0.83 -14.60
C GLU A 70 -20.40 -0.47 -14.87
N ASN A 71 -21.16 -0.14 -13.82
CA ASN A 71 -22.58 0.21 -13.94
C ASN A 71 -22.83 1.70 -14.25
N TYR A 72 -21.83 2.57 -14.02
CA TYR A 72 -21.92 4.03 -14.21
C TYR A 72 -20.72 4.57 -15.00
N PRO A 73 -20.56 4.20 -16.28
CA PRO A 73 -19.38 4.55 -17.08
C PRO A 73 -19.23 6.06 -17.35
N SER A 74 -20.29 6.84 -17.14
CA SER A 74 -20.30 8.30 -17.33
C SER A 74 -19.86 9.10 -16.10
N ARG A 75 -19.22 8.45 -15.10
CA ARG A 75 -18.78 9.08 -13.84
C ARG A 75 -19.91 9.76 -13.07
N ASN A 76 -21.10 9.16 -13.14
CA ASN A 76 -22.30 9.59 -12.41
C ASN A 76 -22.70 8.58 -11.33
N ASN A 77 -21.74 7.77 -10.85
CA ASN A 77 -21.99 6.80 -9.79
C ASN A 77 -22.38 7.51 -8.49
N PRO A 78 -23.25 6.90 -7.65
CA PRO A 78 -23.46 7.37 -6.29
C PRO A 78 -22.12 7.42 -5.52
N PRO A 79 -21.79 8.54 -4.86
CA PRO A 79 -20.51 8.68 -4.18
C PRO A 79 -20.44 7.82 -2.92
N VAL A 80 -19.24 7.31 -2.63
CA VAL A 80 -18.98 6.31 -1.57
C VAL A 80 -18.23 6.91 -0.37
N SER A 81 -18.79 6.79 0.83
CA SER A 81 -18.09 6.95 2.12
C SER A 81 -17.64 5.62 2.70
N ILE A 82 -16.71 5.68 3.66
CA ILE A 82 -16.09 4.49 4.24
C ILE A 82 -16.32 4.47 5.76
N CYS A 83 -16.68 3.30 6.28
CA CYS A 83 -16.59 2.95 7.69
C CYS A 83 -15.45 1.93 7.84
N PRO A 84 -14.27 2.32 8.35
CA PRO A 84 -13.03 1.56 8.23
C PRO A 84 -12.99 0.30 9.12
N LEU A 85 -13.29 -0.86 8.53
CA LEU A 85 -13.18 -2.16 9.20
C LEU A 85 -11.88 -2.91 8.88
N GLY A 86 -10.98 -2.36 8.07
CA GLY A 86 -9.69 -2.98 7.75
C GLY A 86 -8.60 -2.71 8.79
N THR A 87 -7.38 -3.17 8.49
CA THR A 87 -6.18 -2.86 9.31
C THR A 87 -5.46 -1.60 8.83
N GLY A 88 -5.25 -1.46 7.52
CA GLY A 88 -4.58 -0.31 6.90
C GLY A 88 -5.52 0.90 6.76
N ASN A 89 -6.61 0.70 6.00
CA ASN A 89 -7.64 1.71 5.73
C ASN A 89 -7.06 2.99 5.11
N ASP A 90 -6.14 2.83 4.16
CA ASP A 90 -5.41 3.95 3.53
C ASP A 90 -6.38 4.96 2.91
N LEU A 91 -7.37 4.49 2.14
CA LEU A 91 -8.34 5.36 1.48
C LEU A 91 -9.26 6.07 2.49
N SER A 92 -9.65 5.37 3.57
CA SER A 92 -10.45 5.96 4.65
C SER A 92 -9.71 7.11 5.34
N ARG A 93 -8.41 6.94 5.59
CA ARG A 93 -7.55 7.97 6.21
C ARG A 93 -7.44 9.20 5.31
N VAL A 94 -7.15 8.99 4.03
CA VAL A 94 -7.04 10.07 3.02
C VAL A 94 -8.36 10.83 2.85
N LEU A 95 -9.49 10.12 2.88
CA LEU A 95 -10.83 10.71 2.79
C LEU A 95 -11.36 11.22 4.14
N ALA A 96 -10.54 11.20 5.20
CA ALA A 96 -10.85 11.67 6.55
C ALA A 96 -12.06 10.98 7.22
N TRP A 97 -12.32 9.71 6.89
CA TRP A 97 -13.30 8.85 7.58
C TRP A 97 -12.71 8.12 8.79
N GLY A 98 -11.41 8.27 9.02
CA GLY A 98 -10.71 7.77 10.19
C GLY A 98 -9.94 6.48 9.94
N GLU A 99 -9.23 6.07 10.98
CA GLU A 99 -8.25 4.99 10.96
C GLU A 99 -8.86 3.61 11.13
N GLN A 100 -9.82 3.51 12.04
CA GLN A 100 -10.47 2.28 12.48
C GLN A 100 -11.89 2.63 12.91
N TYR A 101 -12.77 1.64 12.81
CA TYR A 101 -14.14 1.77 13.24
C TYR A 101 -14.25 1.92 14.75
N ASP A 102 -14.97 2.96 15.18
CA ASP A 102 -15.41 3.15 16.56
C ASP A 102 -16.93 3.09 16.64
N SER A 103 -17.46 2.10 17.35
CA SER A 103 -18.89 1.90 17.52
C SER A 103 -19.59 3.07 18.22
N LYS A 104 -18.87 3.81 19.09
CA LYS A 104 -19.42 5.00 19.76
C LYS A 104 -19.63 6.16 18.80
N SER A 105 -18.84 6.21 17.73
CA SER A 105 -18.89 7.25 16.71
C SER A 105 -19.89 6.98 15.58
N LEU A 106 -20.48 5.78 15.51
CA LEU A 106 -21.32 5.35 14.37
C LEU A 106 -22.40 6.37 14.00
N PHE A 107 -23.12 6.89 14.99
CA PHE A 107 -24.17 7.89 14.75
C PHE A 107 -23.61 9.21 14.19
N ASN A 108 -22.50 9.70 14.75
CA ASN A 108 -21.82 10.91 14.26
C ASN A 108 -21.30 10.72 12.84
N THR A 109 -20.75 9.55 12.53
CA THR A 109 -20.33 9.20 11.17
C THR A 109 -21.51 9.23 10.20
N MET A 110 -22.68 8.69 10.58
CA MET A 110 -23.88 8.74 9.75
C MET A 110 -24.37 10.17 9.48
N LEU A 111 -24.27 11.07 10.46
CA LEU A 111 -24.65 12.48 10.30
C LEU A 111 -23.71 13.26 9.35
N ARG A 112 -22.45 12.84 9.22
CA ARG A 112 -21.47 13.47 8.33
C ARG A 112 -21.62 13.04 6.86
N ILE A 113 -22.16 11.85 6.59
CA ILE A 113 -22.30 11.32 5.21
C ILE A 113 -23.04 12.27 4.28
N PRO A 114 -24.19 12.88 4.64
CA PRO A 114 -24.89 13.83 3.78
C PRO A 114 -24.11 15.13 3.53
N GLN A 115 -23.24 15.53 4.46
CA GLN A 115 -22.48 16.79 4.43
C GLN A 115 -21.13 16.64 3.72
N ALA A 116 -20.63 15.42 3.59
CA ALA A 116 -19.33 15.14 2.98
C ALA A 116 -19.23 15.67 1.54
N GLN A 117 -18.03 16.10 1.18
CA GLN A 117 -17.72 16.61 -0.15
C GLN A 117 -17.61 15.44 -1.14
N VAL A 118 -18.19 15.60 -2.33
CA VAL A 118 -17.99 14.65 -3.42
C VAL A 118 -16.68 14.98 -4.13
N VAL A 119 -15.79 14.02 -4.23
CA VAL A 119 -14.50 14.14 -4.92
C VAL A 119 -14.30 13.00 -5.92
N ALA A 120 -13.47 13.25 -6.93
CA ALA A 120 -13.05 12.23 -7.89
C ALA A 120 -11.98 11.34 -7.28
N LEU A 121 -12.01 10.06 -7.58
CA LEU A 121 -10.91 9.13 -7.35
C LEU A 121 -10.55 8.45 -8.67
N ASP A 122 -9.32 8.64 -9.11
CA ASP A 122 -8.76 7.97 -10.28
C ASP A 122 -8.61 6.48 -10.02
N ARG A 123 -8.84 5.70 -11.07
CA ARG A 123 -8.59 4.26 -11.12
C ARG A 123 -7.59 3.99 -12.23
N TRP A 124 -6.57 3.21 -11.93
CA TRP A 124 -5.44 2.98 -12.83
C TRP A 124 -5.48 1.57 -13.36
N ALA A 125 -5.49 1.41 -14.68
CA ALA A 125 -5.44 0.11 -15.35
C ALA A 125 -4.01 -0.40 -15.38
N VAL A 126 -3.86 -1.70 -15.15
CA VAL A 126 -2.61 -2.44 -15.23
C VAL A 126 -2.73 -3.49 -16.33
N GLN A 127 -1.79 -3.47 -17.27
CA GLN A 127 -1.68 -4.43 -18.35
C GLN A 127 -0.28 -5.03 -18.36
N VAL A 128 -0.18 -6.34 -18.56
CA VAL A 128 1.09 -7.05 -18.64
C VAL A 128 1.27 -7.55 -20.07
N GLU A 129 2.41 -7.22 -20.67
CA GLU A 129 2.80 -7.61 -22.02
C GLU A 129 4.08 -8.44 -21.97
N GLN A 130 4.20 -9.44 -22.84
CA GLN A 130 5.47 -10.10 -23.03
C GLN A 130 6.43 -9.17 -23.80
N LEU A 131 7.67 -9.10 -23.35
CA LEU A 131 8.75 -8.46 -24.09
C LEU A 131 9.34 -9.48 -25.07
N ASP A 132 9.30 -9.14 -26.35
CA ASP A 132 10.05 -9.83 -27.38
C ASP A 132 11.53 -9.51 -27.19
N ILE A 133 12.20 -10.24 -26.30
CA ILE A 133 13.65 -10.22 -26.24
C ILE A 133 14.13 -11.03 -27.44
N PRO A 134 14.87 -10.44 -28.41
CA PRO A 134 15.45 -11.20 -29.49
C PRO A 134 16.29 -12.31 -28.88
N THR A 135 15.84 -13.54 -29.06
CA THR A 135 16.63 -14.70 -28.68
C THR A 135 17.87 -14.61 -29.55
N SER A 136 19.03 -14.30 -28.96
CA SER A 136 20.31 -14.39 -29.64
C SER A 136 20.63 -15.87 -29.86
N SER A 137 19.86 -16.51 -30.72
CA SER A 137 20.00 -17.86 -31.20
C SER A 137 20.08 -17.79 -32.72
N GLU A 138 21.08 -17.08 -33.22
CA GLU A 138 21.71 -17.33 -34.51
C GLU A 138 23.00 -16.50 -34.61
N SER A 139 24.13 -17.21 -34.62
CA SER A 139 25.53 -16.77 -34.81
C SER A 139 26.25 -16.04 -33.65
N MET A 140 26.66 -16.79 -32.63
CA MET A 140 28.02 -16.62 -32.06
C MET A 140 28.68 -17.98 -31.87
N GLU A 141 29.33 -18.47 -32.93
CA GLU A 141 30.37 -19.46 -32.78
C GLU A 141 31.64 -18.79 -32.21
N GLN A 142 32.19 -19.43 -31.18
CA GLN A 142 33.55 -19.30 -30.61
C GLN A 142 33.84 -18.11 -29.68
N GLN A 143 33.76 -18.39 -28.36
CA GLN A 143 34.88 -18.20 -27.42
C GLN A 143 34.61 -18.99 -26.11
N PRO A 144 35.62 -19.67 -25.51
CA PRO A 144 35.42 -20.41 -24.27
C PRO A 144 35.30 -19.43 -23.10
N THR A 145 34.09 -19.31 -22.53
CA THR A 145 33.84 -18.51 -21.34
C THR A 145 34.64 -19.06 -20.16
N ASN A 146 35.55 -18.25 -19.64
CA ASN A 146 36.43 -18.56 -18.52
C ASN A 146 35.60 -18.98 -17.29
N LYS A 147 35.88 -20.13 -16.65
CA LYS A 147 35.18 -20.60 -15.43
C LYS A 147 35.08 -19.51 -14.35
N LEU A 148 36.09 -18.65 -14.28
CA LEU A 148 36.15 -17.49 -13.38
C LEU A 148 35.10 -16.42 -13.68
N GLN A 149 34.72 -16.23 -14.95
CA GLN A 149 33.69 -15.27 -15.35
C GLN A 149 32.29 -15.79 -15.00
N VAL A 150 32.04 -17.08 -15.24
CA VAL A 150 30.79 -17.74 -14.82
C VAL A 150 30.66 -17.75 -13.29
N MET A 151 31.75 -18.05 -12.56
CA MET A 151 31.77 -17.97 -11.09
C MET A 151 31.54 -16.55 -10.58
N ARG A 152 32.11 -15.51 -11.22
CA ARG A 152 31.86 -14.11 -10.85
C ARG A 152 30.42 -13.67 -11.13
N THR A 153 29.82 -14.13 -12.22
CA THR A 153 28.40 -13.87 -12.52
C THR A 153 27.49 -14.59 -11.52
N LEU A 154 27.79 -15.85 -11.17
CA LEU A 154 27.07 -16.60 -10.13
C LEU A 154 27.25 -15.99 -8.73
N GLU A 155 28.46 -15.56 -8.35
CA GLU A 155 28.73 -14.84 -7.10
C GLU A 155 28.02 -13.48 -7.05
N SER A 156 27.86 -12.81 -8.20
CA SER A 156 27.06 -11.59 -8.33
C SER A 156 25.58 -11.89 -8.15
N LEU A 157 25.07 -13.00 -8.72
CA LEU A 157 23.68 -13.43 -8.55
C LEU A 157 23.39 -13.84 -7.10
N LEU A 158 24.28 -14.59 -6.44
CA LEU A 158 24.20 -14.94 -5.00
C LEU A 158 24.24 -13.71 -4.06
N LYS A 159 24.48 -12.51 -4.61
CA LYS A 159 24.42 -11.25 -3.87
C LYS A 159 23.12 -10.47 -4.01
N HIS A 160 22.23 -10.92 -4.88
CA HIS A 160 20.93 -10.32 -5.11
C HIS A 160 19.93 -10.72 -4.01
N PRO A 161 18.86 -9.93 -3.82
CA PRO A 161 17.93 -10.18 -2.73
C PRO A 161 17.17 -11.48 -2.95
N LYS A 162 16.75 -12.09 -1.85
CA LYS A 162 16.05 -13.37 -1.81
C LYS A 162 14.90 -13.48 -2.82
N PHE A 163 14.10 -12.42 -2.97
CA PHE A 163 12.93 -12.39 -3.86
C PHE A 163 13.28 -12.36 -5.36
N VAL A 164 14.53 -12.10 -5.74
CA VAL A 164 15.03 -12.28 -7.12
C VAL A 164 15.64 -13.67 -7.30
N LEU A 165 16.19 -14.25 -6.23
CA LEU A 165 16.85 -15.56 -6.26
C LEU A 165 15.88 -16.75 -6.23
N GLU A 166 14.75 -16.63 -5.53
CA GLU A 166 13.77 -17.70 -5.36
C GLU A 166 12.73 -17.72 -6.49
N ASP A 167 13.17 -17.88 -7.74
CA ASP A 167 12.32 -17.87 -8.95
C ASP A 167 11.27 -19.01 -9.04
N ASN A 168 11.42 -20.05 -8.22
CA ASN A 168 10.55 -21.23 -8.16
C ASN A 168 9.85 -21.40 -6.80
N ARG A 169 9.48 -20.29 -6.16
CA ARG A 169 8.73 -20.34 -4.90
C ARG A 169 7.33 -20.92 -5.14
N ALA A 170 6.91 -21.89 -4.32
CA ALA A 170 5.60 -22.52 -4.44
C ALA A 170 4.43 -21.51 -4.42
N SER A 171 4.55 -20.40 -3.67
CA SER A 171 3.52 -19.37 -3.69
C SER A 171 3.45 -18.60 -5.00
N TYR A 172 4.48 -18.59 -5.84
CA TYR A 172 4.40 -17.96 -7.17
C TYR A 172 3.38 -18.66 -8.06
N GLU A 173 3.24 -19.99 -7.97
CA GLU A 173 2.19 -20.73 -8.70
C GLU A 173 0.78 -20.24 -8.33
N ASN A 174 0.55 -19.94 -7.06
CA ASN A 174 -0.74 -19.44 -6.57
C ASN A 174 -1.00 -17.97 -6.96
N HIS A 175 0.01 -17.26 -7.46
CA HIS A 175 0.03 -15.82 -7.63
C HIS A 175 0.45 -15.39 -9.04
N GLN A 176 0.36 -16.28 -10.05
CA GLN A 176 0.78 -15.98 -11.44
C GLN A 176 -0.14 -15.01 -12.18
N GLN A 177 -1.34 -14.76 -11.65
CA GLN A 177 -2.32 -13.87 -12.26
C GLN A 177 -2.40 -12.57 -11.50
N LEU A 178 -2.62 -11.49 -12.25
CA LEU A 178 -2.96 -10.19 -11.68
C LEU A 178 -4.22 -10.36 -10.78
N PRO A 179 -4.16 -9.95 -9.51
CA PRO A 179 -5.29 -10.10 -8.60
C PRO A 179 -6.45 -9.16 -8.99
N ASN A 180 -6.12 -8.08 -9.70
CA ASN A 180 -7.07 -7.18 -10.33
C ASN A 180 -6.43 -6.57 -11.59
N THR A 181 -7.24 -6.03 -12.50
CA THR A 181 -6.74 -5.27 -13.65
C THR A 181 -6.63 -3.78 -13.36
N ARG A 182 -7.04 -3.35 -12.16
CA ARG A 182 -7.04 -1.95 -11.73
C ARG A 182 -6.68 -1.80 -10.26
N PHE A 183 -6.05 -0.68 -9.91
CA PHE A 183 -5.82 -0.26 -8.54
C PHE A 183 -6.36 1.14 -8.26
N ILE A 184 -6.57 1.43 -6.97
CA ILE A 184 -7.08 2.71 -6.50
C ILE A 184 -6.19 3.39 -5.46
N ASN A 185 -5.35 2.64 -4.73
CA ASN A 185 -4.48 3.23 -3.71
C ASN A 185 -3.06 3.30 -4.24
N TYR A 186 -2.43 2.14 -4.44
CA TYR A 186 -1.04 2.06 -4.85
C TYR A 186 -0.65 0.67 -5.38
N MET A 187 0.48 0.65 -6.07
CA MET A 187 1.18 -0.55 -6.51
C MET A 187 2.65 -0.44 -6.10
N SER A 188 3.32 -1.55 -5.80
CA SER A 188 4.75 -1.54 -5.51
C SER A 188 5.49 -2.77 -6.03
N PHE A 189 6.80 -2.62 -6.19
CA PHE A 189 7.72 -3.63 -6.69
C PHE A 189 8.94 -3.72 -5.78
N GLY A 190 9.58 -4.89 -5.76
CA GLY A 190 10.78 -5.13 -4.97
C GLY A 190 10.44 -5.49 -3.53
N LEU A 191 11.13 -4.89 -2.57
CA LEU A 191 11.14 -5.38 -1.20
C LEU A 191 9.77 -5.32 -0.50
N ASP A 192 9.01 -4.25 -0.68
CA ASP A 192 7.66 -4.14 -0.12
C ASP A 192 6.71 -5.24 -0.63
N ALA A 193 6.76 -5.53 -1.92
CA ALA A 193 5.96 -6.59 -2.53
C ALA A 193 6.39 -7.98 -2.02
N ALA A 194 7.69 -8.20 -1.82
CA ALA A 194 8.21 -9.44 -1.24
C ALA A 194 7.72 -9.66 0.20
N ILE A 195 7.76 -8.61 1.05
CA ILE A 195 7.22 -8.66 2.42
C ILE A 195 5.70 -8.90 2.38
N THR A 196 4.99 -8.25 1.47
CA THR A 196 3.54 -8.41 1.29
C THR A 196 3.18 -9.85 0.92
N LEU A 197 3.96 -10.50 0.06
CA LEU A 197 3.79 -11.91 -0.28
C LEU A 197 4.05 -12.82 0.93
N ASP A 198 5.12 -12.59 1.68
CA ASP A 198 5.41 -13.37 2.90
C ASP A 198 4.29 -13.25 3.94
N PHE A 199 3.80 -12.03 4.13
CA PHE A 199 2.64 -11.76 4.98
C PHE A 199 1.39 -12.48 4.51
N HIS A 200 1.12 -12.47 3.20
CA HIS A 200 -0.04 -13.15 2.62
C HIS A 200 0.07 -14.67 2.80
N ASP A 201 1.23 -15.25 2.49
CA ASP A 201 1.50 -16.69 2.65
C ASP A 201 1.32 -17.12 4.12
N GLU A 202 1.83 -16.31 5.07
CA GLU A 202 1.67 -16.58 6.49
C GLU A 202 0.20 -16.50 6.92
N ARG A 203 -0.56 -15.55 6.39
CA ARG A 203 -2.00 -15.40 6.64
C ARG A 203 -2.81 -16.56 6.10
N THR A 204 -2.45 -17.09 4.95
CA THR A 204 -3.06 -18.29 4.38
C THR A 204 -2.72 -19.53 5.20
N ARG A 205 -1.48 -19.62 5.68
CA ARG A 205 -0.97 -20.75 6.47
C ARG A 205 -1.55 -20.82 7.88
N ASP A 206 -1.66 -19.69 8.57
CA ASP A 206 -2.22 -19.61 9.92
C ASP A 206 -3.06 -18.33 10.13
N PRO A 207 -4.34 -18.35 9.72
CA PRO A 207 -5.23 -17.20 9.85
C PRO A 207 -5.44 -16.73 11.30
N SER A 208 -5.20 -17.58 12.31
CA SER A 208 -5.45 -17.25 13.72
C SER A 208 -4.52 -16.13 14.23
N LYS A 209 -3.33 -16.03 13.64
CA LYS A 209 -2.36 -14.95 13.86
C LYS A 209 -2.83 -13.59 13.34
N PHE A 210 -3.85 -13.57 12.48
CA PHE A 210 -4.33 -12.36 11.79
C PHE A 210 -5.73 -11.92 12.25
N SER A 211 -6.06 -12.23 13.51
CA SER A 211 -7.40 -12.07 14.08
C SER A 211 -7.73 -10.63 14.50
N SER A 212 -6.77 -9.70 14.49
CA SER A 212 -7.03 -8.29 14.84
C SER A 212 -6.09 -7.32 14.12
N PRO A 213 -6.46 -6.04 13.98
CA PRO A 213 -5.59 -5.03 13.36
C PRO A 213 -4.21 -4.91 14.02
N LEU A 214 -4.13 -4.99 15.35
CA LEU A 214 -2.86 -4.93 16.06
C LEU A 214 -1.99 -6.16 15.76
N LYS A 215 -2.59 -7.36 15.77
CA LYS A 215 -1.86 -8.59 15.42
C LYS A 215 -1.38 -8.56 13.97
N ASN A 216 -2.21 -8.07 13.05
CA ASN A 216 -1.84 -7.91 11.65
C ASN A 216 -0.63 -6.98 11.49
N LYS A 217 -0.63 -5.82 12.15
CA LYS A 217 0.52 -4.90 12.14
C LYS A 217 1.79 -5.55 12.70
N LEU A 218 1.68 -6.31 13.79
CA LEU A 218 2.81 -7.04 14.37
C LEU A 218 3.33 -8.13 13.44
N MET A 219 2.43 -8.87 12.78
CA MET A 219 2.82 -9.87 11.79
C MET A 219 3.55 -9.23 10.62
N TYR A 220 3.08 -8.10 10.10
CA TYR A 220 3.78 -7.37 9.04
C TYR A 220 5.20 -6.96 9.45
N LEU A 221 5.37 -6.48 10.69
CA LEU A 221 6.70 -6.18 11.25
C LEU A 221 7.58 -7.44 11.32
N ASN A 222 7.04 -8.57 11.78
CA ASN A 222 7.78 -9.83 11.86
C ASN A 222 8.25 -10.30 10.47
N GLU A 223 7.40 -10.19 9.46
CA GLU A 223 7.73 -10.54 8.08
C GLU A 223 8.79 -9.59 7.50
N SER A 224 8.66 -8.28 7.77
CA SER A 224 9.67 -7.28 7.41
C SER A 224 11.05 -7.60 8.02
N CYS A 225 11.09 -8.06 9.27
CA CYS A 225 12.33 -8.42 9.96
C CYS A 225 13.10 -9.57 9.31
N LYS A 226 12.45 -10.44 8.50
CA LYS A 226 13.15 -11.52 7.76
C LYS A 226 14.15 -10.97 6.73
N TYR A 227 13.93 -9.74 6.28
CA TYR A 227 14.78 -9.04 5.31
C TYR A 227 15.85 -8.16 5.96
N LEU A 228 16.05 -8.23 7.28
CA LEU A 228 17.13 -7.49 7.97
C LEU A 228 18.53 -7.78 7.42
N SER A 229 18.77 -9.02 6.99
CA SER A 229 20.05 -9.37 6.36
C SER A 229 20.19 -8.77 4.96
N ASP A 230 19.11 -8.67 4.18
CA ASP A 230 19.08 -7.97 2.90
C ASP A 230 19.25 -6.46 3.07
N PHE A 231 18.71 -5.90 4.15
CA PHE A 231 18.93 -4.51 4.55
C PHE A 231 20.41 -4.22 4.82
N ALA A 232 21.12 -5.11 5.51
CA ALA A 232 22.57 -4.99 5.71
C ALA A 232 23.38 -5.10 4.41
N ARG A 233 22.80 -5.68 3.35
CA ARG A 233 23.39 -5.88 2.02
C ARG A 233 22.90 -4.88 0.98
N ALA A 234 22.22 -3.81 1.41
CA ALA A 234 21.68 -2.73 0.58
C ALA A 234 22.67 -2.18 -0.46
N ASN A 235 23.96 -2.05 -0.12
CA ASN A 235 24.98 -1.51 -1.03
C ASN A 235 25.40 -2.48 -2.15
N ILE A 236 24.78 -3.66 -2.25
CA ILE A 236 25.22 -4.76 -3.11
C ILE A 236 24.19 -5.08 -4.22
N TRP A 237 22.97 -4.56 -4.12
CA TRP A 237 21.93 -4.77 -5.12
C TRP A 237 21.07 -3.52 -5.27
N ASN A 238 20.42 -3.40 -6.43
CA ASN A 238 19.55 -2.26 -6.70
C ASN A 238 18.50 -2.62 -7.76
N LEU A 239 17.30 -2.03 -7.64
CA LEU A 239 16.17 -2.33 -8.50
C LEU A 239 16.39 -1.92 -9.97
N SER A 240 17.22 -0.92 -10.26
CA SER A 240 17.58 -0.53 -11.64
C SER A 240 18.30 -1.63 -12.42
N SER A 241 18.85 -2.64 -11.74
CA SER A 241 19.48 -3.79 -12.39
C SER A 241 18.45 -4.78 -12.95
N TYR A 242 17.21 -4.71 -12.48
CA TYR A 242 16.13 -5.64 -12.84
C TYR A 242 14.96 -4.95 -13.52
N ILE A 243 14.85 -3.63 -13.41
CA ILE A 243 13.74 -2.84 -13.92
C ILE A 243 14.24 -1.76 -14.86
N ARG A 244 13.60 -1.64 -16.03
CA ARG A 244 13.63 -0.42 -16.85
C ARG A 244 12.37 0.40 -16.55
N LEU A 245 12.55 1.64 -16.12
CA LEU A 245 11.47 2.55 -15.74
C LEU A 245 11.24 3.58 -16.85
N ILE A 246 10.03 3.65 -17.39
CA ILE A 246 9.64 4.65 -18.40
C ILE A 246 8.40 5.40 -17.93
N CYS A 247 8.51 6.71 -17.74
CA CYS A 247 7.41 7.59 -17.33
C CYS A 247 7.11 8.60 -18.44
N ASP A 248 5.87 8.67 -18.92
CA ASP A 248 5.45 9.53 -20.04
C ASP A 248 6.43 9.46 -21.24
N GLY A 249 6.88 8.24 -21.58
CA GLY A 249 7.82 7.97 -22.68
C GLY A 249 9.30 8.28 -22.38
N ARG A 250 9.64 8.82 -21.21
CA ARG A 250 11.02 9.10 -20.79
C ARG A 250 11.59 7.96 -19.97
N ASN A 251 12.77 7.46 -20.36
CA ASN A 251 13.48 6.46 -19.58
C ASN A 251 14.10 7.10 -18.33
N LEU A 252 13.62 6.70 -17.15
CA LEU A 252 14.05 7.16 -15.84
C LEU A 252 14.72 6.06 -15.01
N THR A 253 15.20 4.99 -15.65
CA THR A 253 15.89 3.87 -14.97
C THR A 253 17.06 4.34 -14.10
N ASP A 254 17.76 5.39 -14.51
CA ASP A 254 18.89 5.93 -13.75
C ASP A 254 18.47 6.66 -12.46
N ALA A 255 17.21 7.05 -12.34
CA ALA A 255 16.68 7.68 -11.13
C ALA A 255 16.40 6.66 -10.01
N ILE A 256 16.39 5.36 -10.33
CA ILE A 256 16.16 4.27 -9.36
C ILE A 256 17.43 3.49 -9.04
N ARG A 257 18.62 4.12 -9.10
CA ARG A 257 19.94 3.50 -8.86
C ARG A 257 20.24 3.12 -7.39
N ASP A 258 19.49 3.67 -6.44
CA ASP A 258 19.56 3.34 -5.00
C ASP A 258 18.16 2.96 -4.45
N CYS A 259 17.33 2.39 -5.31
CA CYS A 259 15.96 1.99 -5.05
C CYS A 259 15.87 0.50 -4.69
N HIS A 260 15.25 0.17 -3.56
CA HIS A 260 14.94 -1.21 -3.17
C HIS A 260 13.45 -1.53 -3.27
N THR A 261 12.61 -0.49 -3.16
CA THR A 261 11.17 -0.56 -3.41
C THR A 261 10.78 0.59 -4.33
N LEU A 262 10.16 0.25 -5.46
CA LEU A 262 9.49 1.22 -6.31
C LEU A 262 8.01 1.27 -5.91
N VAL A 263 7.49 2.45 -5.62
CA VAL A 263 6.08 2.65 -5.24
C VAL A 263 5.40 3.57 -6.25
N ILE A 264 4.23 3.16 -6.72
CA ILE A 264 3.35 3.90 -7.61
C ILE A 264 2.13 4.27 -6.80
N LEU A 265 1.95 5.56 -6.48
CA LEU A 265 0.86 6.04 -5.63
C LEU A 265 -0.19 6.78 -6.45
N ASN A 266 -1.45 6.45 -6.20
CA ASN A 266 -2.59 7.26 -6.59
C ASN A 266 -2.99 8.20 -5.44
N ILE A 267 -3.14 7.68 -4.22
CA ILE A 267 -3.54 8.45 -3.05
C ILE A 267 -2.34 8.96 -2.22
N PRO A 268 -2.48 10.09 -1.49
CA PRO A 268 -1.43 10.64 -0.62
C PRO A 268 -1.34 9.88 0.72
N GLY A 269 -1.27 8.56 0.66
CA GLY A 269 -1.20 7.67 1.81
C GLY A 269 -0.74 6.28 1.38
N TYR A 270 0.12 5.67 2.19
CA TYR A 270 0.73 4.38 1.92
C TYR A 270 0.99 3.63 3.24
N ALA A 271 0.96 2.30 3.23
CA ALA A 271 1.32 1.46 4.37
C ALA A 271 0.61 1.83 5.70
N SER A 272 -0.73 1.87 5.70
CA SER A 272 -1.59 2.30 6.82
C SER A 272 -1.64 3.82 7.03
N GLY A 273 -1.62 4.57 5.94
CA GLY A 273 -1.75 6.02 5.87
C GLY A 273 -0.52 6.81 6.27
N THR A 274 0.66 6.18 6.20
CA THR A 274 1.91 6.94 6.23
C THR A 274 1.94 7.91 5.05
N ASN A 275 2.22 9.18 5.35
CA ASN A 275 2.47 10.19 4.34
C ASN A 275 3.90 10.02 3.80
N PRO A 276 4.09 9.66 2.53
CA PRO A 276 5.42 9.45 1.95
C PRO A 276 6.20 10.75 1.72
N TRP A 277 5.56 11.92 1.90
CA TRP A 277 6.16 13.24 1.75
C TRP A 277 6.70 13.81 3.08
N GLY A 278 6.65 13.03 4.17
CA GLY A 278 7.02 13.47 5.50
C GLY A 278 5.92 14.26 6.23
N LYS A 279 6.23 14.75 7.43
CA LYS A 279 5.30 15.59 8.21
C LYS A 279 5.35 17.01 7.66
N SER A 280 4.21 17.53 7.20
CA SER A 280 4.07 18.98 7.02
C SER A 280 4.39 19.65 8.36
N SER A 281 5.27 20.64 8.36
CA SER A 281 5.61 21.43 9.54
C SER A 281 4.43 22.30 9.96
N SER A 282 3.37 21.69 10.48
CA SER A 282 2.35 22.40 11.22
C SER A 282 2.99 22.86 12.53
N LYS A 283 3.29 24.16 12.64
CA LYS A 283 3.65 24.82 13.90
C LYS A 283 2.50 24.64 14.89
N SER A 284 2.50 23.55 15.65
CA SER A 284 1.68 23.43 16.84
C SER A 284 2.28 24.33 17.93
N PHE A 285 1.63 25.45 18.18
CA PHE A 285 1.83 26.20 19.42
C PHE A 285 1.45 25.27 20.59
N ILE A 286 2.44 24.71 21.27
CA ILE A 286 2.22 24.01 22.54
C ILE A 286 2.05 25.09 23.61
N SER A 287 0.82 25.27 24.10
CA SER A 287 0.56 25.89 25.39
C SER A 287 1.03 24.94 26.49
N TYR A 288 2.02 25.34 27.26
CA TYR A 288 2.42 24.66 28.49
C TYR A 288 1.37 24.92 29.57
N ASP A 289 0.63 23.87 29.95
CA ASP A 289 -0.01 23.82 31.26
C ASP A 289 0.73 22.79 32.12
N ASN A 290 1.57 23.31 33.02
CA ASN A 290 2.09 22.59 34.16
C ASN A 290 1.00 22.51 35.23
N ASN A 291 0.64 21.31 35.67
CA ASN A 291 0.38 20.96 37.08
C ASN A 291 -0.14 19.52 37.16
N TYR A 292 0.63 18.62 37.78
CA TYR A 292 0.21 17.84 38.95
C TYR A 292 1.37 16.93 39.40
N SER A 293 1.90 17.21 40.58
CA SER A 293 2.72 16.29 41.38
C SER A 293 1.81 15.43 42.24
N MET A 294 2.10 14.14 42.37
CA MET A 294 1.97 13.45 43.67
C MET A 294 2.72 12.12 43.70
N ASP A 295 3.51 11.97 44.77
CA ASP A 295 4.13 10.75 45.28
C ASP A 295 3.10 9.62 45.52
N THR A 296 3.48 8.34 45.38
CA THR A 296 3.87 7.45 46.51
C THR A 296 3.89 5.95 46.14
N GLN A 297 4.92 5.30 46.67
CA GLN A 297 4.97 3.94 47.24
C GLN A 297 4.93 2.68 46.37
N LYS A 298 6.09 2.01 46.40
CA LYS A 298 6.29 0.56 46.27
C LYS A 298 5.33 -0.22 47.17
N SER A 299 4.56 -1.14 46.57
CA SER A 299 4.21 -2.41 47.22
C SER A 299 4.36 -3.54 46.20
N SER A 300 5.20 -4.50 46.58
CA SER A 300 5.45 -5.77 45.91
C SER A 300 4.24 -6.71 46.01
N SER A 301 3.78 -7.22 44.87
CA SER A 301 3.11 -8.52 44.81
C SER A 301 3.46 -9.20 43.50
N VAL A 302 4.18 -10.32 43.64
CA VAL A 302 4.55 -11.27 42.59
C VAL A 302 3.30 -12.03 42.14
N THR A 303 3.02 -12.00 40.84
CA THR A 303 2.40 -13.12 40.12
C THR A 303 2.98 -13.13 38.70
N ASP A 304 3.49 -14.30 38.32
CA ASP A 304 4.05 -14.62 37.01
C ASP A 304 3.09 -14.28 35.87
N ASP A 305 3.61 -13.72 34.77
CA ASP A 305 3.29 -14.22 33.43
C ASP A 305 4.20 -13.62 32.35
N ASN A 306 4.61 -14.51 31.43
CA ASN A 306 5.53 -14.30 30.32
C ASN A 306 5.20 -13.08 29.44
N SER A 307 6.09 -12.09 29.43
CA SER A 307 6.30 -11.12 28.35
C SER A 307 7.69 -10.51 28.55
N THR A 308 8.59 -10.38 27.58
CA THR A 308 8.53 -9.44 26.45
C THR A 308 9.86 -9.58 25.69
N ASN A 309 9.83 -9.88 24.39
CA ASN A 309 10.97 -9.69 23.48
C ASN A 309 10.73 -8.53 22.50
N SER A 310 9.64 -7.75 22.68
CA SER A 310 9.20 -6.75 21.70
C SER A 310 9.75 -5.35 21.93
N VAL A 311 10.23 -5.04 23.15
CA VAL A 311 10.81 -3.72 23.46
C VAL A 311 12.23 -3.61 22.89
N ASP A 312 12.97 -4.71 22.87
CA ASP A 312 14.37 -4.75 22.39
C ASP A 312 14.50 -4.71 20.86
N VAL A 313 13.46 -5.09 20.11
CA VAL A 313 13.47 -5.04 18.64
C VAL A 313 13.30 -3.61 18.14
N PHE A 314 12.43 -2.83 18.79
CA PHE A 314 12.20 -1.44 18.43
C PHE A 314 13.39 -0.55 18.80
N SER A 315 14.05 -0.79 19.94
CA SER A 315 15.29 -0.09 20.29
C SER A 315 16.41 -0.39 19.28
N SER A 316 16.60 -1.65 18.90
CA SER A 316 17.61 -2.04 17.92
C SER A 316 17.42 -1.38 16.54
N LEU A 317 16.17 -1.22 16.08
CA LEU A 317 15.87 -0.54 14.81
C LEU A 317 16.09 0.99 14.88
N VAL A 318 15.80 1.59 16.04
CA VAL A 318 16.08 3.01 16.31
C VAL A 318 17.58 3.27 16.44
N ASP A 319 18.34 2.37 17.08
CA ASP A 319 19.79 2.46 17.26
C ASP A 319 20.57 2.35 15.94
N ILE A 320 20.06 1.57 14.98
CA ILE A 320 20.59 1.55 13.60
C ILE A 320 20.35 2.90 12.91
N HIS A 321 19.21 3.53 13.14
CA HIS A 321 18.89 4.84 12.56
C HIS A 321 19.72 5.98 13.16
N GLU A 322 19.99 5.97 14.47
CA GLU A 322 20.80 7.01 15.12
C GLU A 322 22.28 6.96 14.69
N ASN A 323 22.85 5.77 14.45
CA ASN A 323 24.24 5.66 14.00
C ASN A 323 24.47 6.19 12.56
N VAL A 324 23.43 6.29 11.73
CA VAL A 324 23.52 6.81 10.36
C VAL A 324 23.40 8.34 10.29
N LYS A 325 22.85 9.01 11.33
CA LYS A 325 22.64 10.47 11.37
C LYS A 325 23.87 11.32 11.71
N SER A 326 25.04 10.71 11.88
CA SER A 326 26.26 11.43 12.30
C SER A 326 26.99 12.22 11.19
N ASN A 327 26.37 12.43 10.02
CA ASN A 327 26.88 13.37 9.01
C ASN A 327 25.80 14.40 8.62
N SER A 328 26.11 15.66 8.90
CA SER A 328 25.32 16.88 8.74
C SER A 328 24.67 17.07 7.36
N LEU A 329 23.43 17.60 7.32
CA LEU A 329 23.05 18.89 6.69
C LEU A 329 21.54 19.18 6.81
N SER A 330 21.22 20.45 6.61
CA SER A 330 20.05 21.25 6.99
C SER A 330 18.70 20.93 6.34
N GLU A 331 17.64 21.30 7.08
CA GLU A 331 16.21 21.27 6.73
C GLU A 331 15.80 22.14 5.51
N THR A 332 14.62 21.81 4.98
CA THR A 332 13.77 22.51 3.98
C THR A 332 14.11 22.35 2.49
N SER A 333 13.69 21.22 1.91
CA SER A 333 13.12 21.11 0.54
C SER A 333 12.62 19.68 0.33
N VAL A 334 11.54 19.50 -0.43
CA VAL A 334 11.10 18.18 -0.91
C VAL A 334 12.32 17.46 -1.52
N HIS A 335 12.71 16.30 -0.98
CA HIS A 335 13.93 15.62 -1.40
C HIS A 335 13.73 15.00 -2.80
N GLU A 336 14.08 15.79 -3.80
CA GLU A 336 14.16 15.40 -5.20
C GLU A 336 15.32 14.41 -5.41
N ALA A 337 15.08 13.33 -6.17
CA ALA A 337 16.16 12.42 -6.56
C ALA A 337 17.16 13.19 -7.45
N PRO A 338 18.47 12.88 -7.43
CA PRO A 338 19.50 13.60 -8.20
C PRO A 338 19.29 13.60 -9.73
N ASN A 339 18.29 12.87 -10.24
CA ASN A 339 17.87 12.82 -11.66
C ASN A 339 16.35 13.03 -11.86
N SER A 340 15.62 13.63 -10.92
CA SER A 340 14.19 13.92 -11.11
C SER A 340 14.01 14.99 -12.19
N VAL A 341 13.10 14.74 -13.15
CA VAL A 341 12.88 15.64 -14.28
C VAL A 341 11.57 16.41 -14.07
N GLY A 342 11.69 17.71 -13.82
CA GLY A 342 10.56 18.66 -13.78
C GLY A 342 10.13 19.07 -12.38
N SER A 343 9.47 20.23 -12.27
CA SER A 343 8.82 20.67 -11.04
C SER A 343 7.57 19.82 -10.79
N PHE A 344 7.44 19.27 -9.59
CA PHE A 344 6.30 18.45 -9.23
C PHE A 344 5.10 19.26 -8.73
N GLU A 345 3.89 18.85 -9.09
CA GLU A 345 2.67 19.43 -8.54
C GLU A 345 2.31 18.79 -7.18
N CYS A 346 1.36 19.41 -6.46
CA CYS A 346 0.80 18.79 -5.26
C CYS A 346 0.04 17.53 -5.66
N GLN A 347 0.27 16.41 -4.96
CA GLN A 347 -0.43 15.16 -5.25
C GLN A 347 -1.95 15.33 -5.06
N ASP A 348 -2.72 14.93 -6.06
CA ASP A 348 -4.18 14.85 -6.03
C ASP A 348 -4.60 13.51 -6.67
N PHE A 349 -5.45 12.75 -6.01
CA PHE A 349 -5.89 11.44 -6.49
C PHE A 349 -7.01 11.51 -7.56
N GLY A 350 -7.30 12.71 -8.08
CA GLY A 350 -8.24 12.96 -9.16
C GLY A 350 -7.68 13.76 -10.33
N ASP A 351 -6.36 13.99 -10.37
CA ASP A 351 -5.65 14.81 -11.38
C ASP A 351 -5.20 14.03 -12.63
N ARG A 352 -5.43 12.71 -12.66
CA ARG A 352 -5.00 11.78 -13.70
C ARG A 352 -3.48 11.64 -13.81
N LYS A 353 -2.80 11.79 -12.67
CA LYS A 353 -1.38 11.52 -12.49
C LYS A 353 -1.18 10.49 -11.38
N ILE A 354 -0.12 9.70 -11.55
CA ILE A 354 0.44 8.85 -10.50
C ILE A 354 1.77 9.42 -10.06
N GLU A 355 2.06 9.21 -8.78
CA GLU A 355 3.34 9.52 -8.19
C GLU A 355 4.23 8.29 -8.20
N VAL A 356 5.45 8.43 -8.71
CA VAL A 356 6.45 7.36 -8.73
C VAL A 356 7.52 7.68 -7.69
N LEU A 357 7.67 6.81 -6.71
CA LEU A 357 8.56 7.00 -5.57
C LEU A 357 9.59 5.87 -5.49
N SER A 358 10.82 6.24 -5.13
CA SER A 358 11.90 5.32 -4.78
C SER A 358 12.09 5.28 -3.28
N LEU A 359 12.04 4.08 -2.70
CA LEU A 359 12.38 3.83 -1.31
C LEU A 359 13.62 2.94 -1.24
N ASN A 360 14.58 3.34 -0.42
CA ASN A 360 15.70 2.50 -0.04
C ASN A 360 15.37 1.71 1.23
N THR A 361 16.34 0.94 1.70
CA THR A 361 16.27 0.14 2.92
C THR A 361 15.90 0.96 4.16
N ALA A 362 16.52 2.13 4.34
CA ALA A 362 16.27 2.96 5.52
C ALA A 362 14.84 3.52 5.54
N HIS A 363 14.29 3.87 4.37
CA HIS A 363 12.90 4.28 4.24
C HIS A 363 11.95 3.12 4.59
N MET A 364 12.23 1.90 4.10
CA MET A 364 11.43 0.72 4.43
C MET A 364 11.47 0.39 5.93
N ALA A 365 12.64 0.53 6.58
CA ALA A 365 12.77 0.30 8.03
C ALA A 365 11.99 1.33 8.87
N THR A 366 11.72 2.51 8.33
CA THR A 366 11.02 3.61 9.01
C THR A 366 9.59 3.85 8.49
N ILE A 367 9.07 2.91 7.68
CA ILE A 367 7.82 3.06 6.94
C ILE A 367 6.60 3.39 7.81
N HIS A 368 6.56 2.93 9.06
CA HIS A 368 5.44 3.15 9.98
C HIS A 368 5.63 4.31 10.97
N VAL A 369 6.82 4.90 11.04
CA VAL A 369 7.13 6.01 11.95
C VAL A 369 7.20 7.38 11.24
N GLY A 370 6.97 7.38 9.93
CA GLY A 370 7.06 8.54 9.06
C GLY A 370 8.42 8.57 8.38
N PHE A 371 8.40 8.33 7.07
CA PHE A 371 9.55 8.44 6.19
C PHE A 371 9.30 9.52 5.14
N CYS A 372 10.34 9.91 4.41
CA CYS A 372 10.21 10.70 3.20
C CYS A 372 10.86 9.92 2.06
N GLY A 373 10.05 9.46 1.10
CA GLY A 373 10.55 8.77 -0.08
C GLY A 373 11.16 9.76 -1.08
N TYR A 374 11.94 9.25 -2.05
CA TYR A 374 12.40 10.09 -3.15
C TYR A 374 11.35 10.11 -4.26
N ARG A 375 10.83 11.30 -4.58
CA ARG A 375 9.91 11.46 -5.71
C ARG A 375 10.71 11.39 -7.02
N ILE A 376 10.35 10.44 -7.88
CA ILE A 376 11.02 10.19 -9.17
C ILE A 376 10.29 10.89 -10.31
N ALA A 377 8.97 10.72 -10.36
CA ALA A 377 8.13 11.24 -11.43
C ALA A 377 6.70 11.50 -10.93
N GLN A 378 6.02 12.41 -11.63
CA GLN A 378 4.56 12.54 -11.62
C GLN A 378 4.12 12.39 -13.09
N CYS A 379 3.42 11.31 -13.43
CA CYS A 379 3.16 10.96 -14.84
C CYS A 379 1.75 10.42 -15.09
N SER A 380 1.30 10.45 -16.35
CA SER A 380 -0.02 9.90 -16.75
C SER A 380 0.08 8.50 -17.36
N GLN A 381 1.28 8.12 -17.81
CA GLN A 381 1.58 6.80 -18.31
C GLN A 381 2.89 6.32 -17.71
N LEU A 382 2.90 5.05 -17.31
CA LEU A 382 4.06 4.41 -16.70
C LEU A 382 4.22 3.04 -17.33
N ARG A 383 5.45 2.72 -17.72
CA ARG A 383 5.85 1.40 -18.21
C ARG A 383 7.06 0.92 -17.40
N ILE A 384 6.94 -0.28 -16.86
CA ILE A 384 7.96 -0.94 -16.04
C ILE A 384 8.31 -2.23 -16.75
N GLU A 385 9.52 -2.33 -17.28
CA GLU A 385 9.98 -3.56 -17.93
C GLU A 385 10.85 -4.37 -16.98
N LEU A 386 10.49 -5.63 -16.79
CA LEU A 386 11.15 -6.55 -15.89
C LEU A 386 12.16 -7.40 -16.66
N LEU A 387 13.43 -7.26 -16.30
CA LEU A 387 14.56 -8.04 -16.80
C LEU A 387 14.77 -9.32 -15.99
N SER A 388 14.14 -9.42 -14.82
CA SER A 388 14.18 -10.59 -13.94
C SER A 388 12.81 -10.80 -13.30
N PRO A 389 12.46 -12.03 -12.90
CA PRO A 389 11.20 -12.26 -12.23
C PRO A 389 11.16 -11.52 -10.90
N MET A 390 10.00 -11.01 -10.52
CA MET A 390 9.82 -10.46 -9.18
C MET A 390 8.36 -10.46 -8.74
N THR A 391 8.19 -10.37 -7.43
CA THR A 391 6.91 -10.07 -6.82
C THR A 391 6.58 -8.58 -6.98
N ALA A 392 5.32 -8.31 -7.31
CA ALA A 392 4.68 -7.01 -7.19
C ALA A 392 3.48 -7.13 -6.24
N GLN A 393 2.97 -6.01 -5.75
CA GLN A 393 1.69 -5.99 -5.06
C GLN A 393 0.86 -4.80 -5.54
N MET A 394 -0.45 -4.95 -5.38
CA MET A 394 -1.41 -3.94 -5.77
C MET A 394 -2.54 -3.89 -4.75
N ASP A 395 -2.77 -2.71 -4.17
CA ASP A 395 -3.75 -2.46 -3.10
C ASP A 395 -3.69 -3.50 -1.94
N GLY A 396 -2.48 -4.01 -1.63
CA GLY A 396 -2.22 -4.98 -0.57
C GLY A 396 -2.35 -6.45 -0.98
N GLU A 397 -2.67 -6.76 -2.24
CA GLU A 397 -2.69 -8.12 -2.77
C GLU A 397 -1.42 -8.39 -3.61
N PRO A 398 -0.57 -9.35 -3.20
CA PRO A 398 0.67 -9.68 -3.90
C PRO A 398 0.42 -10.53 -5.14
N PHE A 399 1.30 -10.42 -6.13
CA PHE A 399 1.34 -11.30 -7.29
C PHE A 399 2.74 -11.42 -7.88
N TYR A 400 2.95 -12.44 -8.70
CA TYR A 400 4.22 -12.75 -9.31
C TYR A 400 4.25 -12.35 -10.78
N LEU A 401 5.36 -11.74 -11.20
CA LEU A 401 5.63 -11.40 -12.59
C LEU A 401 6.89 -12.15 -13.06
N PRO A 402 6.82 -12.88 -14.18
CA PRO A 402 7.98 -13.53 -14.75
C PRO A 402 8.95 -12.49 -15.35
N ALA A 403 10.17 -12.93 -15.68
CA ALA A 403 11.08 -12.10 -16.47
C ALA A 403 10.51 -11.82 -17.87
N SER A 404 11.07 -10.79 -18.52
CA SER A 404 10.76 -10.44 -19.90
C SER A 404 9.30 -10.01 -20.08
N VAL A 405 8.75 -9.29 -19.11
CA VAL A 405 7.41 -8.69 -19.21
C VAL A 405 7.47 -7.19 -19.00
N ALA A 406 6.53 -6.47 -19.57
CA ALA A 406 6.29 -5.07 -19.31
C ALA A 406 4.95 -4.88 -18.60
N VAL A 407 4.97 -4.13 -17.51
CA VAL A 407 3.77 -3.65 -16.82
C VAL A 407 3.48 -2.24 -17.31
N ASN A 408 2.37 -2.08 -18.02
CA ASN A 408 1.85 -0.78 -18.44
C ASN A 408 0.76 -0.32 -17.48
N ILE A 409 0.91 0.91 -16.99
CA ILE A 409 -0.01 1.57 -16.07
C ILE A 409 -0.51 2.85 -16.74
N SER A 410 -1.82 2.98 -16.82
CA SER A 410 -2.47 4.16 -17.42
C SER A 410 -3.80 4.45 -16.74
N HIS A 411 -4.25 5.70 -16.83
CA HIS A 411 -5.55 6.09 -16.27
C HIS A 411 -6.68 5.31 -16.96
N ALA A 412 -7.51 4.62 -16.18
CA ALA A 412 -8.67 3.89 -16.69
C ALA A 412 -9.90 4.78 -16.71
N ASP A 413 -10.37 5.17 -15.53
CA ASP A 413 -11.59 5.93 -15.31
C ASP A 413 -11.56 6.57 -13.92
N GLN A 414 -12.64 7.25 -13.56
CA GLN A 414 -12.81 7.89 -12.25
C GLN A 414 -14.11 7.42 -11.62
N VAL A 415 -14.09 7.28 -10.29
CA VAL A 415 -15.28 7.05 -9.47
C VAL A 415 -15.47 8.20 -8.49
N LEU A 416 -16.71 8.45 -8.10
CA LEU A 416 -17.03 9.44 -7.08
C LEU A 416 -16.95 8.82 -5.68
N VAL A 417 -16.23 9.49 -4.79
CA VAL A 417 -16.11 9.15 -3.37
C VAL A 417 -16.47 10.35 -2.51
N LEU A 418 -16.76 10.10 -1.24
CA LEU A 418 -17.07 11.13 -0.26
C LEU A 418 -15.82 11.41 0.56
N LYS A 419 -15.38 12.67 0.59
CA LYS A 419 -14.35 13.17 1.51
C LYS A 419 -15.06 13.85 2.69
N ASN A 420 -14.82 13.33 3.89
CA ASN A 420 -15.32 13.96 5.10
C ASN A 420 -14.60 15.30 5.30
N GLN A 421 -15.37 16.37 5.53
CA GLN A 421 -14.78 17.65 5.89
C GLN A 421 -14.48 17.59 7.38
N THR A 422 -13.20 17.48 7.73
CA THR A 422 -12.76 17.77 9.10
C THR A 422 -12.88 19.27 9.31
N GLU A 423 -13.60 19.67 10.37
CA GLU A 423 -13.54 21.03 10.91
C GLU A 423 -12.10 21.45 11.24
#